data_AF-A0AA43CKT2-F1
#
_entry.id   AF-A0AA43CKT2-F1
#
_cell.length_a   1.000
_cell.length_b   1.000
_cell.length_c   1.000
_cell.angle_alpha   90.00
_cell.angle_beta   90.00
_cell.angle_gamma   90.00
#
_symmetry.space_group_name_H-M   'P 1'
#
loop_
_entity.id
_entity.type
_entity.pdbx_description
1 polymer ?
#
loop_
_entity_poly.entity_id
_entity_poly.type
_entity_poly.pdbx_seq_one_letter_code
_entity_poly.pdbx_strand_id
1 'polypeptide(L)'
;MFHGIRLFVGLCLFCSFTAGVQAQELTAQQKERQAEINKTPRLFVYDSTYLISLQAERENFLRTKALIDCLKISDKKREKLIRDLYRHKRSKRLNKILLATTTFVNEPDRDPEQ
;
A
#
# COMPACT_ATOMS: atom_id res chain seq x y z
N MET A 1 35.59 43.57 -20.83
CA MET A 1 34.36 42.79 -20.56
C MET A 1 34.61 41.30 -20.19
N PHE A 2 35.81 40.87 -19.74
CA PHE A 2 36.09 39.44 -19.46
C PHE A 2 36.49 39.09 -18.01
N HIS A 3 36.41 40.04 -17.06
CA HIS A 3 36.79 39.79 -15.66
C HIS A 3 35.63 39.27 -14.79
N GLY A 4 34.36 39.56 -15.13
CA GLY A 4 33.21 39.11 -14.35
C GLY A 4 32.89 37.62 -14.49
N ILE A 5 33.20 37.02 -15.66
CA ILE A 5 32.87 35.62 -15.96
C ILE A 5 33.76 34.66 -15.16
N ARG A 6 35.01 35.04 -14.87
CA ARG A 6 35.96 34.21 -14.11
C ARG A 6 35.63 34.13 -12.61
N LEU A 7 35.04 35.18 -12.03
CA LEU A 7 34.60 35.18 -10.63
C LEU A 7 33.32 34.36 -10.41
N PHE A 8 32.43 34.32 -11.42
CA PHE A 8 31.16 33.60 -11.31
C PHE A 8 31.33 32.06 -11.37
N VAL A 9 32.27 31.56 -12.17
CA VAL A 9 32.55 30.11 -12.28
C VAL A 9 33.22 29.55 -11.02
N GLY A 10 34.04 30.34 -10.33
CA GLY A 10 34.68 29.93 -9.07
C GLY A 10 33.69 29.78 -7.91
N LEU A 11 32.65 30.61 -7.86
CA LEU A 11 31.62 30.58 -6.80
C LEU A 11 30.72 29.34 -6.93
N CYS A 12 30.37 28.93 -8.15
CA CYS A 12 29.52 27.77 -8.39
C CYS A 12 30.18 26.43 -8.03
N LEU A 13 31.52 26.34 -8.09
CA LEU A 13 32.24 25.10 -7.72
C LEU A 13 32.32 24.89 -6.19
N PHE A 14 32.22 25.96 -5.39
CA PHE A 14 32.30 25.86 -3.93
C PHE A 14 30.99 25.36 -3.29
N CYS A 15 29.83 25.67 -3.90
CA CYS A 15 28.52 25.26 -3.39
C CYS A 15 28.24 23.75 -3.55
N SER A 16 28.90 23.07 -4.49
CA SER A 16 28.66 21.64 -4.75
C SER A 16 29.33 20.71 -3.73
N PHE A 17 30.33 21.19 -2.98
CA PHE A 17 31.11 20.34 -2.07
C PHE A 17 30.42 20.12 -0.71
N THR A 18 29.59 21.08 -0.24
CA THR A 18 28.94 21.00 1.07
C THR A 18 27.67 20.12 1.08
N ALA A 19 27.12 19.78 -0.09
CA ALA A 19 25.91 18.96 -0.19
C ALA A 19 26.16 17.45 0.02
N GLY A 20 27.40 16.97 -0.15
CA GLY A 20 27.73 15.54 -0.03
C GLY A 20 27.82 15.02 1.41
N VAL A 21 28.10 15.88 2.38
CA VAL A 21 28.41 15.46 3.76
C VAL A 21 27.16 15.00 4.54
N GLN A 22 25.99 15.59 4.30
CA GLN A 22 24.75 15.20 5.01
C GLN A 22 24.21 13.81 4.61
N ALA A 23 24.47 13.33 3.40
CA ALA A 23 23.95 12.03 2.95
C ALA A 23 24.63 10.84 3.64
N GLN A 24 25.87 11.03 4.13
CA GLN A 24 26.66 9.97 4.74
C GLN A 24 26.34 9.75 6.22
N GLU A 25 25.92 10.80 6.94
CA GLU A 25 25.52 10.69 8.36
C GLU A 25 24.21 9.90 8.53
N LEU A 26 23.23 10.10 7.65
CA LEU A 26 21.95 9.39 7.68
C LEU A 26 22.09 7.88 7.50
N THR A 27 23.01 7.45 6.63
CA THR A 27 23.24 6.01 6.35
C THR A 27 24.04 5.35 7.46
N ALA A 28 24.96 6.06 8.10
CA ALA A 28 25.69 5.56 9.28
C ALA A 28 24.75 5.36 10.48
N GLN A 29 23.86 6.33 10.74
CA GLN A 29 22.93 6.29 11.86
C GLN A 29 21.87 5.17 11.71
N GLN A 30 21.42 4.90 10.47
CA GLN A 30 20.55 3.74 10.19
C GLN A 30 21.27 2.40 10.44
N LYS A 31 22.55 2.31 10.09
CA LYS A 31 23.35 1.09 10.24
C LYS A 31 23.63 0.75 11.71
N GLU A 32 23.88 1.76 12.55
CA GLU A 32 24.01 1.57 13.99
C GLU A 32 22.69 1.13 14.63
N ARG A 33 21.57 1.74 14.25
CA ARG A 33 20.24 1.34 14.74
C ARG A 33 19.90 -0.11 14.40
N GLN A 34 20.30 -0.58 13.22
CA GLN A 34 20.12 -1.98 12.80
C GLN A 34 20.97 -2.96 13.63
N ALA A 35 22.16 -2.52 14.08
CA ALA A 35 23.08 -3.35 14.84
C ALA A 35 22.63 -3.53 16.31
N GLU A 36 21.97 -2.53 16.89
CA GLU A 36 21.42 -2.59 18.25
C GLU A 36 20.23 -3.57 18.35
N ILE A 37 19.35 -3.58 17.35
CA ILE A 37 18.18 -4.48 17.28
C ILE A 37 18.59 -5.97 17.27
N ASN A 38 19.79 -6.29 16.76
CA ASN A 38 20.29 -7.67 16.69
C ASN A 38 20.86 -8.21 18.02
N LYS A 39 21.06 -7.35 19.03
CA LYS A 39 21.65 -7.74 20.33
C LYS A 39 20.62 -8.03 21.42
N THR A 40 19.38 -7.59 21.25
CA THR A 40 18.28 -7.91 22.17
C THR A 40 17.73 -9.31 21.89
N PRO A 41 17.49 -10.15 22.91
CA PRO A 41 16.79 -11.42 22.71
C PRO A 41 15.45 -11.13 22.00
N ARG A 42 15.13 -11.90 20.96
CA ARG A 42 13.95 -11.76 20.07
C ARG A 42 12.60 -11.99 20.77
N LEU A 43 12.47 -11.59 22.02
CA LEU A 43 11.22 -11.62 22.76
C LEU A 43 10.70 -10.18 22.77
N PHE A 44 9.68 -9.93 21.95
CA PHE A 44 8.91 -8.68 21.90
C PHE A 44 9.48 -7.50 21.09
N VAL A 45 9.94 -7.72 19.85
CA VAL A 45 9.74 -6.67 18.85
C VAL A 45 8.26 -6.74 18.45
N TYR A 46 7.42 -5.90 19.06
CA TYR A 46 6.02 -5.76 18.67
C TYR A 46 6.00 -5.15 17.27
N ASP A 47 5.85 -6.00 16.26
CA ASP A 47 5.94 -5.57 14.87
C ASP A 47 4.79 -4.60 14.58
N SER A 48 5.09 -3.32 14.44
CA SER A 48 4.09 -2.30 14.11
C SER A 48 3.31 -2.64 12.84
N THR A 49 3.90 -3.42 11.94
CA THR A 49 3.24 -3.90 10.72
C THR A 49 2.21 -5.01 10.99
N TYR A 50 2.29 -5.70 12.12
CA TYR A 50 1.32 -6.73 12.51
C TYR A 50 -0.06 -6.12 12.79
N LEU A 51 -0.12 -5.00 13.53
CA LEU A 51 -1.40 -4.31 13.77
C LEU A 51 -2.00 -3.74 12.49
N ILE A 52 -1.15 -3.17 11.63
CA ILE A 52 -1.57 -2.62 10.34
C ILE A 52 -2.12 -3.72 9.43
N SER A 53 -1.44 -4.87 9.33
CA SER A 53 -1.90 -6.00 8.54
C SER A 53 -3.20 -6.60 9.08
N LEU A 54 -3.33 -6.74 10.40
CA LEU A 54 -4.56 -7.22 11.04
C LEU A 54 -5.76 -6.29 10.75
N GLN A 55 -5.54 -4.97 10.80
CA GLN A 55 -6.57 -4.00 10.48
C GLN A 55 -6.97 -4.06 9.00
N ALA A 56 -5.99 -4.15 8.09
CA ALA A 56 -6.25 -4.32 6.67
C ALA A 56 -7.02 -5.62 6.37
N GLU A 57 -6.73 -6.72 7.07
CA GLU A 57 -7.49 -7.96 6.95
C GLU A 57 -8.94 -7.81 7.40
N ARG A 58 -9.17 -7.13 8.53
CA ARG A 58 -10.53 -6.85 9.04
C ARG A 58 -11.32 -5.97 8.07
N GLU A 59 -10.70 -4.93 7.54
CA GLU A 59 -11.33 -4.04 6.56
C GLU A 59 -11.70 -4.79 5.28
N ASN A 60 -10.80 -5.62 4.77
CA ASN A 60 -11.07 -6.46 3.59
C ASN A 60 -12.23 -7.45 3.84
N PHE A 61 -12.27 -8.04 5.04
CA PHE A 61 -13.36 -8.93 5.45
C PHE A 61 -14.71 -8.17 5.46
N LEU A 62 -14.76 -7.00 6.10
CA LEU A 62 -15.99 -6.20 6.20
C LEU A 62 -16.47 -5.73 4.82
N ARG A 63 -15.57 -5.29 3.94
CA ARG A 63 -15.90 -4.94 2.55
C ARG A 63 -16.51 -6.12 1.82
N THR A 64 -15.90 -7.31 1.93
CA THR A 64 -16.41 -8.51 1.25
C THR A 64 -17.75 -8.95 1.80
N LYS A 65 -17.95 -8.87 3.13
CA LYS A 65 -19.25 -9.13 3.76
C LYS A 65 -20.33 -8.18 3.23
N ALA A 66 -20.02 -6.88 3.16
CA ALA A 66 -20.95 -5.87 2.64
C ALA A 66 -21.36 -6.18 1.19
N LEU A 67 -20.41 -6.60 0.34
CA LEU A 67 -20.71 -7.03 -1.03
C LEU A 67 -21.67 -8.21 -1.05
N ILE A 68 -21.42 -9.25 -0.24
CA ILE A 68 -22.32 -10.41 -0.10
C ILE A 68 -23.71 -9.97 0.36
N ASP A 69 -23.78 -9.00 1.27
CA ASP A 69 -25.05 -8.51 1.81
C ASP A 69 -25.89 -7.74 0.77
N CYS A 70 -25.23 -7.09 -0.20
CA CYS A 70 -25.87 -6.43 -1.34
C CYS A 70 -26.35 -7.40 -2.43
N LEU A 71 -25.91 -8.66 -2.44
CA LEU A 71 -26.33 -9.62 -3.45
C LEU A 71 -27.81 -10.00 -3.24
N LYS A 72 -28.60 -9.99 -4.33
CA LYS A 72 -29.96 -10.56 -4.37
C LYS A 72 -29.90 -12.10 -4.38
N ILE A 73 -29.55 -12.69 -3.24
CA ILE A 73 -29.48 -14.14 -3.02
C ILE A 73 -30.35 -14.55 -1.83
N SER A 74 -30.72 -15.83 -1.76
CA SER A 74 -31.44 -16.36 -0.61
C SER A 74 -30.57 -16.36 0.65
N ASP A 75 -31.20 -16.23 1.82
CA ASP A 75 -30.50 -16.13 3.11
C ASP A 75 -29.61 -17.35 3.40
N LYS A 76 -30.07 -18.56 3.04
CA LYS A 76 -29.25 -19.77 3.13
C LYS A 76 -27.96 -19.68 2.31
N LYS A 77 -28.01 -19.04 1.13
CA LYS A 77 -26.81 -18.81 0.29
C LYS A 77 -25.93 -17.73 0.89
N ARG A 78 -26.50 -16.63 1.39
CA ARG A 78 -25.79 -15.55 2.09
C ARG A 78 -24.99 -16.08 3.27
N GLU A 79 -25.64 -16.83 4.17
CA GLU A 79 -25.01 -17.43 5.35
C GLU A 79 -23.89 -18.41 4.97
N LYS A 80 -24.09 -19.20 3.91
CA LYS A 80 -23.06 -20.10 3.38
C LYS A 80 -21.84 -19.34 2.86
N LEU A 81 -22.04 -18.24 2.14
CA LEU A 81 -20.93 -17.42 1.62
C LEU A 81 -20.19 -16.69 2.74
N ILE A 82 -20.90 -16.21 3.76
CA ILE A 82 -20.28 -15.61 4.96
C ILE A 82 -19.46 -16.66 5.70
N ARG A 83 -19.99 -17.87 5.93
CA ARG A 83 -19.23 -18.98 6.54
C ARG A 83 -18.00 -19.36 5.72
N ASP A 84 -18.14 -19.43 4.39
CA ASP A 84 -17.02 -19.70 3.49
C ASP A 84 -15.97 -18.59 3.58
N LEU A 85 -16.36 -17.31 3.68
CA LEU A 85 -15.45 -16.18 3.87
C LEU A 85 -14.68 -16.27 5.21
N TYR A 86 -15.33 -16.70 6.29
CA TYR A 86 -14.68 -16.93 7.59
C TYR A 86 -13.71 -18.11 7.57
N ARG A 87 -14.07 -19.24 6.93
CA ARG A 87 -13.21 -20.44 6.86
C ARG A 87 -12.08 -20.30 5.85
N HIS A 88 -12.37 -19.69 4.71
CA HIS A 88 -11.48 -19.59 3.57
C HIS A 88 -11.52 -18.16 3.05
N LYS A 89 -10.54 -17.33 3.46
CA LYS A 89 -10.46 -15.88 3.15
C LYS A 89 -10.76 -15.57 1.66
N ARG A 90 -10.40 -16.48 0.74
CA ARG A 90 -10.80 -16.43 -0.68
C ARG A 90 -11.05 -17.84 -1.25
N SER A 91 -12.30 -18.30 -1.23
CA SER A 91 -12.67 -19.54 -1.96
C SER A 91 -12.90 -19.25 -3.44
N LYS A 92 -12.57 -20.20 -4.33
CA LYS A 92 -12.84 -20.08 -5.79
C LYS A 92 -14.31 -19.79 -6.08
N ARG A 93 -15.20 -20.38 -5.28
CA ARG A 93 -16.66 -20.19 -5.35
C ARG A 93 -17.06 -18.76 -4.97
N LEU A 94 -16.51 -18.23 -3.87
CA LEU A 94 -16.78 -16.88 -3.42
C LEU A 94 -16.36 -15.86 -4.48
N ASN A 95 -15.14 -16.01 -5.03
CA ASN A 95 -14.64 -15.14 -6.10
C ASN A 95 -15.53 -15.17 -7.33
N LYS A 96 -15.96 -16.37 -7.78
CA LYS A 96 -16.84 -16.50 -8.93
C LYS A 96 -18.18 -15.77 -8.73
N ILE A 97 -18.75 -15.81 -7.54
CA ILE A 97 -20.05 -15.18 -7.25
C ILE A 97 -19.93 -13.66 -7.15
N LEU A 98 -18.87 -13.16 -6.51
CA LEU A 98 -18.61 -11.72 -6.40
C LEU A 98 -18.35 -11.10 -7.78
N LEU A 99 -17.56 -11.77 -8.64
CA LEU A 99 -17.25 -11.29 -10.00
C LEU A 99 -18.44 -11.41 -10.96
N ALA A 100 -19.33 -12.39 -10.77
CA ALA A 100 -20.47 -12.59 -11.68
C ALA A 100 -21.56 -11.52 -11.53
N THR A 101 -21.61 -10.79 -10.41
CA THR A 101 -22.65 -9.78 -10.15
C THR A 101 -22.24 -8.38 -10.61
N THR A 102 -20.97 -8.16 -10.94
CA THR A 102 -20.51 -6.92 -11.60
C THR A 102 -20.82 -7.02 -13.10
N THR A 103 -22.10 -6.96 -13.48
CA THR A 103 -22.46 -6.62 -14.86
C THR A 103 -22.19 -5.14 -15.03
N PHE A 104 -21.04 -4.80 -15.63
CA PHE A 104 -20.79 -3.43 -16.06
C PHE A 104 -21.90 -3.07 -17.05
N VAL A 105 -22.72 -2.09 -16.69
CA VAL A 105 -23.58 -1.41 -17.66
C VAL A 105 -22.61 -0.76 -18.63
N ASN A 106 -22.41 -1.35 -19.79
CA ASN A 106 -21.78 -0.68 -20.91
C ASN A 106 -22.69 0.50 -21.22
N GLU A 107 -22.22 1.70 -20.86
CA GLU A 107 -22.75 2.97 -21.32
C GLU A 107 -23.01 2.84 -22.83
N PRO A 108 -24.24 3.02 -23.33
CA PRO A 108 -24.46 3.05 -24.76
C PRO A 108 -23.66 4.22 -25.33
N ASP A 109 -22.88 3.93 -26.38
CA ASP A 109 -22.04 4.89 -27.06
C ASP A 109 -22.80 6.21 -27.26
N ARG A 110 -22.26 7.29 -26.67
CA ARG A 110 -22.76 8.64 -26.92
C ARG A 110 -22.46 8.93 -28.38
N ASP A 111 -23.48 8.89 -29.23
CA ASP A 111 -23.37 9.39 -30.60
C ASP A 111 -22.87 10.85 -30.53
N PRO A 112 -21.73 11.16 -31.16
CA PRO A 112 -21.13 12.49 -31.09
C PRO A 112 -21.78 13.42 -32.11
N GLU A 113 -23.10 13.54 -32.12
CA GLU A 113 -23.80 14.56 -32.94
C GLU A 113 -25.03 15.10 -32.21
N GLN A 114 -24.82 16.17 -31.44
CA GLN A 114 -25.74 17.29 -31.27
C GLN A 114 -25.05 18.48 -30.60
#